data_AF-A0A2D8S6S2-F1
#
_entry.id   AF-A0A2D8S6S2-F1
#
_cell.length_a   1.000
_cell.length_b   1.000
_cell.length_c   1.000
_cell.angle_alpha   90.00
_cell.angle_beta   90.00
_cell.angle_gamma   90.00
#
_symmetry.space_group_name_H-M   'P 1'
#
loop_
_entity.id
_entity.type
_entity.pdbx_description
1 polymer ?
#
loop_
_entity_poly.entity_id
_entity_poly.type
_entity_poly.pdbx_seq_one_letter_code
_entity_poly.pdbx_strand_id
1 'polypeptide(L)'
;MSDSEDVSKFDSARSFIYLQKIVQKAGPAASASYTLLASVLILTLLGWYIDRSIDTSPIGLLIGLGLGLLTGFYHLARVIWSGGK
;
A
#
# COMPACT_ATOMS: atom_id res chain seq x y z
N MET A 1 6.13 -27.71 39.01
CA MET A 1 6.37 -26.53 38.15
C MET A 1 6.39 -26.98 36.70
N SER A 2 5.21 -27.27 36.12
CA SER A 2 5.05 -27.63 34.71
C SER A 2 3.80 -26.97 34.10
N ASP A 3 2.81 -26.63 34.92
CA ASP A 3 1.54 -26.05 34.46
C ASP A 3 1.65 -24.61 33.92
N SER A 4 2.68 -23.86 34.32
CA SER A 4 2.83 -22.44 33.90
C SER A 4 3.37 -22.28 32.47
N GLU A 5 4.14 -23.24 31.96
CA GLU A 5 4.71 -23.17 30.61
C GLU A 5 3.69 -23.54 29.53
N ASP A 6 2.78 -24.48 29.82
CA ASP A 6 1.77 -24.96 28.87
C ASP A 6 0.70 -23.88 28.59
N VAL A 7 0.24 -23.20 29.64
CA VAL A 7 -0.72 -22.07 29.55
C VAL A 7 -0.12 -20.90 28.75
N SER A 8 1.15 -20.55 28.97
CA SER A 8 1.82 -19.46 28.25
C SER A 8 1.98 -19.75 26.75
N LYS A 9 2.30 -21.01 26.40
CA LYS A 9 2.41 -21.46 25.00
C LYS A 9 1.05 -21.42 24.30
N PHE A 10 -0.02 -21.83 25.00
CA PHE A 10 -1.39 -21.79 24.49
C PHE A 10 -1.87 -20.36 24.23
N ASP A 11 -1.62 -19.42 25.14
CA ASP A 11 -1.98 -18.00 24.96
C ASP A 11 -1.16 -17.32 23.84
N SER A 12 0.12 -17.67 23.71
CA SER A 12 0.97 -17.16 22.63
C SER A 12 0.52 -17.66 21.26
N ALA A 13 0.16 -18.94 21.15
CA ALA A 13 -0.37 -19.52 19.91
C ALA A 13 -1.71 -18.87 19.53
N ARG A 14 -2.60 -18.63 20.50
CA ARG A 14 -3.86 -17.92 20.29
C ARG A 14 -3.60 -16.50 19.77
N SER A 15 -2.74 -15.74 20.44
CA SER A 15 -2.33 -14.39 20.04
C SER A 15 -1.80 -14.35 18.60
N PHE A 16 -0.98 -15.32 18.21
CA PHE A 16 -0.45 -15.41 16.84
C PHE A 16 -1.55 -15.66 15.80
N ILE A 17 -2.53 -16.52 16.09
CA ILE A 17 -3.69 -16.75 15.22
C ILE A 17 -4.54 -15.47 15.07
N TYR A 18 -4.73 -14.70 16.16
CA TYR A 18 -5.42 -13.42 16.09
C TYR A 18 -4.64 -12.40 15.24
N LEU A 19 -3.33 -12.30 15.42
CA LEU A 19 -2.48 -11.45 14.58
C LEU A 19 -2.54 -11.86 13.11
N GLN A 20 -2.48 -13.16 12.81
CA GLN A 20 -2.60 -13.65 11.44
C GLN A 20 -3.96 -13.30 10.83
N LYS A 21 -5.05 -13.40 11.60
CA LYS A 21 -6.39 -13.00 11.17
C LYS A 21 -6.49 -11.50 10.89
N ILE A 22 -5.84 -10.68 11.71
CA ILE A 22 -5.77 -9.22 11.50
C ILE A 22 -4.92 -8.90 10.26
N VAL A 23 -3.76 -9.53 10.11
CA VAL A 23 -2.85 -9.36 8.97
C VAL A 23 -3.51 -9.81 7.66
N GLN A 24 -4.23 -10.94 7.64
CA GLN A 24 -4.96 -11.40 6.47
C GLN A 24 -6.06 -10.42 6.05
N LYS A 25 -6.76 -9.82 7.02
CA LYS A 25 -7.75 -8.76 6.75
C LYS A 25 -7.10 -7.44 6.31
N ALA A 26 -5.91 -7.14 6.82
CA ALA A 26 -5.17 -5.93 6.47
C ALA A 26 -4.42 -6.05 5.14
N GLY A 27 -4.14 -7.28 4.67
CA GLY A 27 -3.37 -7.54 3.44
C GLY A 27 -3.89 -6.81 2.20
N PRO A 28 -5.20 -6.90 1.87
CA PRO A 28 -5.78 -6.19 0.72
C PRO A 28 -5.70 -4.67 0.83
N ALA A 29 -5.88 -4.12 2.03
CA ALA A 29 -5.79 -2.69 2.27
C ALA A 29 -4.33 -2.20 2.15
N ALA A 30 -3.40 -2.94 2.75
CA ALA A 30 -1.98 -2.63 2.71
C ALA A 30 -1.42 -2.66 1.28
N SER A 31 -1.72 -3.72 0.51
CA SER A 31 -1.25 -3.84 -0.88
C SER A 31 -1.77 -2.69 -1.75
N ALA A 32 -3.01 -2.26 -1.53
CA ALA A 32 -3.58 -1.15 -2.28
C ALA A 32 -2.93 0.20 -1.90
N SER A 33 -2.61 0.42 -0.62
CA SER A 33 -1.87 1.61 -0.17
C SER A 33 -0.46 1.67 -0.77
N TYR A 34 0.30 0.57 -0.76
CA TYR A 34 1.64 0.54 -1.36
C TYR A 34 1.62 0.75 -2.87
N THR A 35 0.57 0.27 -3.55
CA THR A 35 0.42 0.48 -4.99
C THR A 35 0.15 1.94 -5.34
N LEU A 36 -0.72 2.61 -4.58
CA LEU A 36 -0.96 4.05 -4.73
C LEU A 36 0.32 4.86 -4.48
N LEU A 37 1.04 4.55 -3.39
CA LEU A 37 2.30 5.18 -3.05
C LEU A 37 3.35 5.02 -4.16
N ALA A 38 3.53 3.80 -4.67
CA ALA A 38 4.47 3.52 -5.74
C ALA A 38 4.09 4.26 -7.03
N SER A 39 2.80 4.27 -7.40
CA SER A 39 2.33 4.95 -8.60
C SER A 39 2.54 6.47 -8.53
N VAL A 40 2.23 7.08 -7.38
CA VAL A 40 2.46 8.52 -7.16
C VAL A 40 3.96 8.82 -7.19
N LEU A 41 4.78 8.08 -6.42
CA LEU A 41 6.23 8.29 -6.38
C LEU A 41 6.86 8.19 -7.77
N ILE A 42 6.59 7.13 -8.51
CA ILE A 42 7.19 6.89 -9.83
C ILE A 42 6.79 8.00 -10.81
N LEU A 43 5.51 8.36 -10.88
CA LEU A 43 5.03 9.36 -11.85
C LEU A 43 5.44 10.78 -11.46
N THR A 44 5.52 11.10 -10.17
CA THR A 44 6.07 12.38 -9.68
C THR A 44 7.57 12.49 -9.94
N LEU A 45 8.35 11.43 -9.69
CA LEU A 45 9.79 11.38 -10.02
C LEU A 45 10.03 11.52 -11.53
N LEU A 46 9.22 10.83 -12.33
CA LEU A 46 9.32 10.91 -13.79
C LEU A 46 8.96 12.31 -14.30
N GLY A 47 7.90 12.92 -13.77
CA GLY A 47 7.52 14.30 -14.08
C GLY A 47 8.59 15.32 -13.69
N TRP A 48 9.23 15.14 -12.54
CA TRP A 48 10.36 15.97 -12.09
C TRP A 48 11.58 15.82 -12.99
N TYR A 49 11.91 14.59 -13.40
CA TYR A 49 13.03 14.33 -14.31
C TYR A 49 12.82 15.01 -15.66
N ILE A 50 11.59 14.96 -16.19
CA ILE A 50 11.24 15.63 -17.45
C ILE A 50 11.31 17.15 -17.30
N ASP A 51 10.76 17.73 -16.24
CA ASP A 51 10.84 19.20 -16.00
C ASP A 51 12.29 19.68 -15.88
N ARG A 52 13.16 18.87 -15.25
CA ARG A 52 14.60 19.17 -15.10
C ARG A 52 15.34 19.24 -16.44
N SER A 53 14.88 18.50 -17.46
CA SER A 53 15.51 18.46 -18.79
C SER A 53 15.01 19.54 -19.76
N ILE A 54 13.84 20.15 -19.51
CA ILE A 54 13.19 21.06 -20.47
C ILE A 54 13.21 22.53 -19.97
N ASP A 55 13.85 22.82 -18.82
CA ASP A 55 13.86 24.15 -18.17
C ASP A 55 12.45 24.78 -18.08
N THR A 56 11.43 23.91 -18.00
CA THR A 56 10.02 24.30 -17.99
C THR A 56 9.60 24.48 -16.53
N SER A 57 8.75 25.48 -16.26
CA SER A 57 8.03 25.62 -14.98
C SER A 57 7.49 24.26 -14.53
N PRO A 58 7.29 23.98 -13.22
CA PRO A 58 7.08 22.63 -12.66
C PRO A 58 5.73 21.95 -13.06
N ILE A 59 5.44 21.93 -14.35
CA ILE A 59 4.21 21.55 -15.01
C ILE A 59 4.23 20.04 -15.25
N GLY A 60 5.37 19.47 -15.66
CA GLY A 60 5.58 18.03 -15.74
C GLY A 60 5.46 17.36 -14.39
N LEU A 61 5.91 18.01 -13.32
CA LEU A 61 5.70 17.62 -11.94
C LEU A 61 4.21 17.62 -11.56
N LEU A 62 3.47 18.69 -11.91
CA LEU A 62 2.03 18.79 -11.64
C LEU A 62 1.23 17.73 -12.40
N ILE A 63 1.53 17.52 -13.68
CA ILE A 63 0.88 16.50 -14.52
C ILE A 63 1.25 15.10 -14.03
N GLY A 64 2.51 14.84 -13.70
CA GLY A 64 2.98 13.57 -13.15
C GLY A 64 2.34 13.24 -11.80
N LEU A 65 2.20 14.24 -10.92
CA LEU A 65 1.47 14.09 -9.67
C LEU A 65 -0.01 13.80 -9.91
N GLY A 66 -0.66 14.55 -10.81
CA GLY A 66 -2.06 14.34 -11.17
C GLY A 66 -2.30 12.94 -11.73
N LEU A 67 -1.54 12.54 -12.74
CA LEU A 67 -1.60 11.21 -13.36
C LEU A 67 -1.25 10.10 -12.37
N GLY A 68 -0.29 10.34 -11.48
CA GLY A 68 0.09 9.43 -10.39
C GLY A 68 -1.06 9.17 -9.43
N LEU A 69 -1.75 10.23 -9.04
CA LEU A 69 -2.93 10.18 -8.18
C LEU A 69 -4.08 9.46 -8.90
N LEU A 70 -4.42 9.87 -10.13
CA LEU A 70 -5.48 9.28 -10.95
C LEU A 70 -5.26 7.78 -11.18
N THR A 71 -4.05 7.38 -11.57
CA THR A 71 -3.68 5.98 -11.81
C THR A 71 -3.72 5.17 -10.52
N GLY A 72 -3.17 5.69 -9.43
CA GLY A 72 -3.15 4.98 -8.15
C GLY A 72 -4.56 4.81 -7.57
N PHE A 73 -5.41 5.83 -7.63
CA PHE A 73 -6.82 5.72 -7.24
C PHE A 73 -7.60 4.78 -8.16
N TYR A 74 -7.32 4.80 -9.46
CA TYR A 74 -7.92 3.83 -10.40
C TYR A 74 -7.56 2.39 -10.00
N HIS A 75 -6.30 2.14 -9.67
CA HIS A 75 -5.86 0.81 -9.25
C HIS A 75 -6.49 0.40 -7.91
N LEU A 76 -6.58 1.34 -6.94
CA LEU A 76 -7.27 1.14 -5.67
C LEU A 76 -8.76 0.80 -5.87
N ALA A 77 -9.47 1.59 -6.67
CA ALA A 77 -10.88 1.37 -7.01
C ALA A 77 -11.08 0.03 -7.73
N ARG A 78 -10.18 -0.32 -8.66
CA ARG A 78 -10.21 -1.60 -9.36
C ARG A 78 -10.02 -2.78 -8.42
N VAL A 79 -9.09 -2.72 -7.47
CA VAL A 79 -8.85 -3.80 -6.50
C VAL A 79 -10.06 -3.96 -5.57
N ILE A 80 -10.62 -2.86 -5.09
CA ILE A 80 -11.81 -2.88 -4.22
C ILE A 80 -13.01 -3.45 -4.98
N TRP A 81 -13.26 -3.01 -6.22
CA TRP A 81 -14.39 -3.45 -7.02
C TRP A 81 -14.22 -4.87 -7.57
N SER A 82 -12.99 -5.25 -7.94
CA SER A 82 -12.69 -6.58 -8.50
C SER A 82 -12.53 -7.66 -7.43
N GLY A 83 -12.20 -7.31 -6.18
CA GLY A 83 -12.13 -8.26 -5.06
C GLY A 83 -13.50 -8.69 -4.52
N GLY A 84 -14.60 -8.14 -5.05
CA GLY A 84 -15.97 -8.48 -4.67
C GLY A 84 -16.65 -9.52 -5.57
N LYS A 85 -15.91 -10.27 -6.39
CA LYS A 85 -16.45 -11.28 -7.30
C LYS A 85 -15.80 -12.64 -7.08
#